data_AF-A0A7J5XRG5-F1
#
_entry.id   AF-A0A7J5XRG5-F1
#
_cell.length_a   1.000
_cell.length_b   1.000
_cell.length_c   1.000
_cell.angle_alpha   90.00
_cell.angle_beta   90.00
_cell.angle_gamma   90.00
#
_symmetry.space_group_name_H-M   'P 1'
#
loop_
_entity.id
_entity.type
_entity.pdbx_description
1 polymer ?
#
loop_
_entity_poly.entity_id
_entity_poly.type
_entity_poly.pdbx_seq_one_letter_code
_entity_poly.pdbx_strand_id
1 'polypeptide(L)'
;MKVMGGYDFPGSNSNIDLHALTGWIPERIAMHSDNQSFSKDDTFRMLFQRFHRGDVLITTATGVMTDEEGEKWGLVPTHAYAVLDIREHKGMRFLQLKNPWSHLRWKGRYSERDEKNWTPDLLKYLNFDPKTAQKFDNGVFWIAFEDLCQYFDVIYLSWNPALFKDSSCIHSSWDGKQGPVKDVYSLANNPQYKLEVQCPAGGAAVWVLLTRHITDKDDFAQNREFITLVVYKTEGKKVYYPGEV
;
A
#
# COMPACT_ATOMS: atom_id res chain seq x y z
N MET A 1 6.12 16.86 9.13
CA MET A 1 6.13 18.20 8.49
C MET A 1 7.38 19.01 8.81
N LYS A 2 7.70 19.35 10.08
CA LYS A 2 8.93 20.09 10.40
C LYS A 2 10.22 19.41 9.91
N VAL A 3 10.28 18.08 10.02
CA VAL A 3 11.37 17.25 9.50
C VAL A 3 11.45 17.25 7.96
N MET A 4 10.34 17.54 7.27
CA MET A 4 10.24 17.56 5.80
C MET A 4 10.33 18.99 5.23
N GLY A 5 10.89 19.94 5.98
CA GLY A 5 11.10 21.32 5.51
C GLY A 5 9.81 22.16 5.41
N GLY A 6 8.76 21.82 6.17
CA GLY A 6 7.57 22.65 6.33
C GLY A 6 6.26 21.99 5.91
N TYR A 7 5.21 22.81 5.72
CA TYR A 7 3.88 22.37 5.26
C TYR A 7 3.76 22.32 3.74
N ASP A 8 4.71 22.91 3.02
CA ASP A 8 4.84 22.82 1.57
C ASP A 8 5.47 21.47 1.18
N PHE A 9 4.75 20.40 1.51
CA PHE A 9 5.14 19.02 1.31
C PHE A 9 4.38 18.48 0.09
N PRO A 10 5.07 18.05 -0.97
CA PRO A 10 4.44 17.41 -2.10
C PRO A 10 3.86 16.08 -1.60
N GLY A 11 2.59 15.81 -1.90
CA GLY A 11 1.85 14.67 -1.34
C GLY A 11 2.61 13.34 -1.40
N SER A 12 2.29 12.46 -0.45
CA SER A 12 2.98 11.20 -0.21
C SER A 12 2.07 10.00 -0.46
N ASN A 13 2.70 8.82 -0.57
CA ASN A 13 2.00 7.55 -0.51
C ASN A 13 1.77 7.17 0.95
N SER A 14 0.55 6.72 1.28
CA SER A 14 0.17 6.35 2.65
C SER A 14 1.11 5.34 3.33
N ASN A 15 1.74 4.43 2.57
CA ASN A 15 2.73 3.49 3.10
C ASN A 15 3.96 4.18 3.71
N ILE A 16 4.45 5.25 3.10
CA ILE A 16 5.63 5.99 3.60
C ILE A 16 5.26 6.69 4.90
N ASP A 17 4.09 7.29 4.96
CA ASP A 17 3.62 8.02 6.13
C ASP A 17 3.33 7.06 7.29
N LEU A 18 2.63 5.96 7.03
CA LEU A 18 2.37 4.94 8.04
C LEU A 18 3.67 4.32 8.56
N HIS A 19 4.63 4.04 7.68
CA HIS A 19 5.95 3.55 8.09
C HIS A 19 6.65 4.58 8.99
N ALA A 20 6.66 5.86 8.62
CA ALA A 20 7.28 6.91 9.42
C ALA A 20 6.59 7.11 10.78
N LEU A 21 5.27 6.90 10.87
CA LEU A 21 4.49 7.07 12.10
C LEU A 21 4.52 5.86 13.03
N THR A 22 4.61 4.65 12.48
CA THR A 22 4.39 3.40 13.23
C THR A 22 5.59 2.46 13.24
N GLY A 23 6.53 2.61 12.30
CA GLY A 23 7.58 1.65 12.03
C GLY A 23 7.11 0.35 11.35
N TRP A 24 5.83 0.25 10.97
CA TRP A 24 5.26 -0.94 10.34
C TRP A 24 5.74 -1.08 8.89
N ILE A 25 5.87 -2.33 8.42
CA ILE A 25 6.57 -2.65 7.17
C ILE A 25 5.66 -2.44 5.96
N PRO A 26 5.98 -1.54 5.01
CA PRO A 26 5.10 -1.23 3.89
C PRO A 26 5.13 -2.29 2.78
N GLU A 27 3.97 -2.58 2.19
CA GLU A 27 3.81 -3.35 0.95
C GLU A 27 2.75 -2.69 0.05
N ARG A 28 2.94 -2.76 -1.27
CA ARG A 28 2.02 -2.20 -2.27
C ARG A 28 1.47 -3.32 -3.15
N ILE A 29 0.15 -3.42 -3.22
CA ILE A 29 -0.56 -4.31 -4.14
C ILE A 29 -1.20 -3.47 -5.24
N ALA A 30 -0.74 -3.62 -6.49
CA ALA A 30 -1.37 -3.01 -7.66
C ALA A 30 -2.50 -3.91 -8.16
N MET A 31 -3.69 -3.36 -8.36
CA MET A 31 -4.86 -4.11 -8.82
C MET A 31 -4.94 -4.21 -10.35
N HIS A 32 -4.30 -3.29 -11.07
CA HIS A 32 -4.40 -3.14 -12.54
C HIS A 32 -3.03 -3.20 -13.25
N SER A 33 -2.05 -3.93 -12.72
CA SER A 33 -0.72 -4.02 -13.35
C SER A 33 -0.66 -5.13 -14.40
N ASP A 34 -0.11 -4.82 -15.59
CA ASP A 34 0.14 -5.81 -16.66
C ASP A 34 1.14 -6.91 -16.25
N ASN A 35 1.99 -6.63 -15.25
CA ASN A 35 3.10 -7.51 -14.84
C ASN A 35 2.78 -8.38 -13.63
N GLN A 36 1.61 -8.25 -13.02
CA GLN A 36 1.25 -9.00 -11.80
C GLN A 36 -0.18 -9.52 -11.89
N SER A 37 -0.36 -10.83 -11.78
CA SER A 37 -1.69 -11.43 -11.67
C SER A 37 -2.33 -11.07 -10.33
N PHE A 38 -3.39 -10.27 -10.35
CA PHE A 38 -4.17 -9.91 -9.17
C PHE A 38 -5.30 -10.92 -8.92
N SER A 39 -5.17 -11.74 -7.87
CA SER A 39 -6.22 -12.66 -7.40
C SER A 39 -7.12 -11.95 -6.39
N LYS A 40 -8.36 -11.64 -6.80
CA LYS A 40 -9.37 -11.00 -5.92
C LYS A 40 -9.63 -11.86 -4.68
N ASP A 41 -9.80 -13.16 -4.86
CA ASP A 41 -10.17 -14.07 -3.77
C ASP A 41 -9.05 -14.24 -2.74
N ASP A 42 -7.82 -14.44 -3.20
CA ASP A 42 -6.67 -14.58 -2.29
C ASP A 42 -6.37 -13.27 -1.58
N THR A 43 -6.45 -12.14 -2.31
CA THR A 43 -6.25 -10.81 -1.72
C THR A 43 -7.28 -10.56 -0.63
N PHE A 44 -8.58 -10.72 -0.92
CA PHE A 44 -9.61 -10.49 0.09
C PHE A 44 -9.44 -11.38 1.32
N ARG A 45 -9.18 -12.68 1.11
CA ARG A 45 -8.98 -13.64 2.19
C ARG A 45 -7.80 -13.23 3.08
N MET A 46 -6.70 -12.79 2.47
CA MET A 46 -5.53 -12.27 3.19
C MET A 46 -5.90 -11.01 3.99
N LEU A 47 -6.52 -10.01 3.34
CA LEU A 47 -6.89 -8.76 3.99
C LEU A 47 -7.83 -9.02 5.17
N PHE A 48 -8.89 -9.80 4.96
CA PHE A 48 -9.87 -10.15 5.98
C PHE A 48 -9.19 -10.81 7.19
N GLN A 49 -8.38 -11.84 6.97
CA GLN A 49 -7.74 -12.57 8.08
C GLN A 49 -6.73 -11.71 8.84
N ARG A 50 -5.90 -10.95 8.13
CA ARG A 50 -4.80 -10.18 8.74
C ARG A 50 -5.32 -8.93 9.43
N PHE A 51 -6.31 -8.26 8.86
CA PHE A 51 -6.96 -7.11 9.48
C PHE A 51 -7.56 -7.47 10.84
N HIS A 52 -8.34 -8.55 10.91
CA HIS A 52 -8.99 -8.97 12.17
C HIS A 52 -8.03 -9.52 13.22
N ARG A 53 -6.82 -9.94 12.83
CA ARG A 53 -5.75 -10.32 13.75
C ARG A 53 -4.99 -9.11 14.32
N GLY A 54 -5.20 -7.91 13.76
CA GLY A 54 -4.38 -6.73 14.07
C GLY A 54 -2.97 -6.83 13.49
N ASP A 55 -2.80 -7.65 12.45
CA ASP A 55 -1.51 -7.91 11.80
C ASP A 55 -1.14 -6.83 10.78
N VAL A 56 -2.13 -6.06 10.29
CA VAL A 56 -1.95 -5.13 9.16
C VAL A 56 -2.86 -3.91 9.29
N LEU A 57 -2.33 -2.74 8.94
CA LEU A 57 -3.11 -1.53 8.67
C LEU A 57 -3.26 -1.40 7.15
N ILE A 58 -4.46 -1.00 6.70
CA ILE A 58 -4.80 -1.01 5.28
C ILE A 58 -5.33 0.37 4.85
N THR A 59 -4.80 0.85 3.75
CA THR A 59 -5.31 2.00 3.00
C THR A 59 -5.48 1.60 1.54
N THR A 60 -6.36 2.29 0.82
CA THR A 60 -6.57 2.08 -0.62
C THR A 60 -6.52 3.43 -1.33
N ALA A 61 -6.06 3.46 -2.57
CA ALA A 61 -5.97 4.69 -3.33
C ALA A 61 -6.57 4.56 -4.73
N THR A 62 -7.27 5.61 -5.13
CA THR A 62 -7.81 5.79 -6.47
C THR A 62 -6.68 6.15 -7.45
N GLY A 63 -6.89 5.77 -8.71
CA GLY A 63 -6.03 6.15 -9.82
C GLY A 63 -6.29 7.54 -10.37
N VAL A 64 -5.73 7.78 -11.55
CA VAL A 64 -6.12 8.92 -12.39
C VAL A 64 -7.53 8.66 -12.92
N MET A 65 -8.44 9.61 -12.74
CA MET A 65 -9.78 9.61 -13.30
C MET A 65 -10.18 11.06 -13.60
N THR A 66 -11.20 11.27 -14.44
CA THR A 66 -11.69 12.63 -14.68
C THR A 66 -12.52 13.14 -13.50
N ASP A 67 -12.64 14.46 -13.37
CA ASP A 67 -13.48 15.05 -12.33
C ASP A 67 -14.96 14.63 -12.48
N GLU A 68 -15.43 14.41 -13.71
CA GLU A 68 -16.79 13.91 -13.97
C GLU A 68 -16.97 12.46 -13.50
N GLU A 69 -15.96 11.61 -13.70
CA GLU A 69 -15.98 10.23 -13.20
C GLU A 69 -15.94 10.21 -11.67
N GLY A 70 -15.07 11.04 -11.07
CA GLY A 70 -14.98 11.21 -9.63
C GLY A 70 -16.31 11.67 -9.02
N GLU A 71 -16.93 12.71 -9.59
CA GLU A 71 -18.22 13.22 -9.13
C GLU A 71 -19.34 12.20 -9.32
N LYS A 72 -19.34 11.45 -10.43
CA LYS A 72 -20.32 10.40 -10.71
C LYS A 72 -20.30 9.30 -9.65
N TRP A 73 -19.11 8.85 -9.26
CA TRP A 73 -18.95 7.73 -8.33
C TRP A 73 -18.73 8.16 -6.89
N GLY A 74 -18.57 9.46 -6.63
CA GLY A 74 -18.27 10.00 -5.31
C GLY A 74 -16.87 9.61 -4.83
N LEU A 75 -15.91 9.62 -5.75
CA LEU A 75 -14.51 9.33 -5.51
C LEU A 75 -13.65 10.52 -5.95
N VAL A 76 -12.57 10.76 -5.22
CA VAL A 76 -11.55 11.76 -5.56
C VAL A 76 -10.44 11.09 -6.38
N PRO A 77 -9.95 11.69 -7.49
CA PRO A 77 -8.79 11.19 -8.22
C PRO A 77 -7.51 11.21 -7.38
N THR A 78 -6.63 10.23 -7.59
CA THR A 78 -5.30 10.12 -6.94
C THR A 78 -5.32 10.38 -5.43
N HIS A 79 -6.27 9.77 -4.73
CA HIS A 79 -6.56 10.05 -3.33
C HIS A 79 -6.59 8.77 -2.50
N ALA A 80 -6.12 8.86 -1.25
CA ALA A 80 -6.05 7.73 -0.34
C ALA A 80 -7.23 7.72 0.65
N TYR A 81 -7.73 6.51 0.92
CA TYR A 81 -8.82 6.22 1.85
C TYR A 81 -8.35 5.20 2.88
N ALA A 82 -8.72 5.38 4.14
CA ALA A 82 -8.42 4.41 5.18
C ALA A 82 -9.46 3.29 5.20
N VAL A 83 -9.04 2.04 5.36
CA VAL A 83 -9.94 0.91 5.60
C VAL A 83 -10.22 0.83 7.09
N LEU A 84 -11.49 0.98 7.48
CA LEU A 84 -11.94 0.96 8.87
C LEU A 84 -12.47 -0.41 9.31
N ASP A 85 -13.02 -1.19 8.39
CA ASP A 85 -13.57 -2.52 8.66
C ASP A 85 -13.62 -3.35 7.38
N ILE A 86 -13.61 -4.68 7.52
CA ILE A 86 -13.76 -5.64 6.41
C ILE A 86 -14.79 -6.68 6.83
N ARG A 87 -15.80 -6.93 6.00
CA ARG A 87 -16.90 -7.84 6.33
C ARG A 87 -17.21 -8.77 5.18
N GLU A 88 -17.64 -9.98 5.51
CA GLU A 88 -18.20 -10.93 4.55
C GLU A 88 -19.61 -11.31 5.00
N HIS A 89 -20.58 -11.28 4.08
CA HIS A 89 -21.97 -11.65 4.34
C HIS A 89 -22.54 -12.43 3.17
N LYS A 90 -22.87 -13.71 3.39
CA LYS A 90 -23.46 -14.61 2.37
C LYS A 90 -22.65 -14.63 1.05
N GLY A 91 -21.32 -14.68 1.16
CA GLY A 91 -20.40 -14.66 0.02
C GLY A 91 -20.17 -13.28 -0.61
N MET A 92 -20.85 -12.23 -0.16
CA MET A 92 -20.57 -10.85 -0.55
C MET A 92 -19.50 -10.26 0.37
N ARG A 93 -18.60 -9.47 -0.21
CA ARG A 93 -17.39 -8.95 0.43
C ARG A 93 -17.46 -7.43 0.49
N PHE A 94 -17.22 -6.87 1.66
CA PHE A 94 -17.40 -5.44 1.91
C PHE A 94 -16.19 -4.87 2.63
N LEU A 95 -15.83 -3.63 2.27
CA LEU A 95 -14.89 -2.81 3.01
C LEU A 95 -15.58 -1.52 3.43
N GLN A 96 -15.34 -1.10 4.67
CA GLN A 96 -15.73 0.22 5.14
C GLN A 96 -14.54 1.15 4.93
N LEU A 97 -14.72 2.19 4.13
CA LEU A 97 -13.68 3.17 3.84
C LEU A 97 -13.98 4.51 4.50
N LYS A 98 -12.91 5.26 4.80
CA LYS A 98 -12.96 6.64 5.26
C LYS A 98 -12.23 7.54 4.27
N ASN A 99 -12.95 8.51 3.71
CA ASN A 99 -12.34 9.67 3.07
C ASN A 99 -11.75 10.60 4.15
N PRO A 100 -10.43 10.87 4.16
CA PRO A 100 -9.80 11.76 5.14
C PRO A 100 -10.40 13.17 5.16
N TRP A 101 -10.93 13.67 4.04
CA TRP A 101 -11.58 14.98 3.97
C TRP A 101 -12.92 15.05 4.71
N SER A 102 -13.41 13.91 5.20
CA SER A 102 -14.63 13.83 6.03
C SER A 102 -15.90 14.31 5.34
N HIS A 103 -15.90 14.28 4.02
CA HIS A 103 -17.04 14.44 3.14
C HIS A 103 -16.79 13.62 1.87
N LEU A 104 -17.77 13.56 0.97
CA LEU A 104 -17.75 12.86 -0.31
C LEU A 104 -17.59 11.34 -0.14
N ARG A 105 -18.70 10.64 -0.36
CA ARG A 105 -18.81 9.18 -0.25
C ARG A 105 -19.11 8.54 -1.58
N TRP A 106 -18.79 7.25 -1.65
CA TRP A 106 -19.19 6.35 -2.71
C TRP A 106 -20.69 6.47 -3.05
N LYS A 107 -20.99 6.70 -4.34
CA LYS A 107 -22.35 6.86 -4.89
C LYS A 107 -22.87 5.62 -5.63
N GLY A 108 -22.09 4.54 -5.68
CA GLY A 108 -22.47 3.29 -6.36
C GLY A 108 -23.28 2.34 -5.48
N ARG A 109 -23.14 1.03 -5.71
CA ARG A 109 -23.84 -0.01 -4.95
C ARG A 109 -23.46 0.06 -3.48
N TYR A 110 -24.45 -0.12 -2.61
CA TYR A 110 -24.28 0.00 -1.15
C TYR A 110 -23.88 1.41 -0.70
N SER A 111 -24.19 2.44 -1.48
CA SER A 111 -24.16 3.83 -1.02
C SER A 111 -25.37 4.14 -0.13
N GLU A 112 -25.37 5.29 0.54
CA GLU A 112 -26.51 5.73 1.35
C GLU A 112 -27.78 6.02 0.53
N ARG A 113 -27.64 6.21 -0.79
CA ARG A 113 -28.77 6.46 -1.72
C ARG A 113 -29.18 5.23 -2.53
N ASP A 114 -28.52 4.10 -2.34
CA ASP A 114 -28.83 2.87 -3.05
C ASP A 114 -30.06 2.18 -2.46
N GLU A 115 -31.22 2.34 -3.09
CA GLU A 115 -32.46 1.71 -2.62
C GLU A 115 -32.60 0.25 -3.05
N LYS A 116 -31.73 -0.25 -3.95
CA LYS A 116 -31.93 -1.55 -4.62
C LYS A 116 -31.16 -2.69 -4.00
N ASN A 117 -29.89 -2.46 -3.62
CA ASN A 117 -29.02 -3.55 -3.16
C ASN A 117 -29.05 -3.75 -1.64
N TRP A 118 -29.51 -2.75 -0.88
CA TRP A 118 -29.65 -2.91 0.58
C TRP A 118 -30.80 -3.85 0.94
N THR A 119 -30.51 -4.81 1.82
CA THR A 119 -31.53 -5.64 2.46
C THR A 119 -31.55 -5.34 3.97
N PRO A 120 -32.69 -5.51 4.67
CA PRO A 120 -32.76 -5.28 6.11
C PRO A 120 -31.74 -6.10 6.92
N ASP A 121 -31.48 -7.33 6.49
CA ASP A 121 -30.50 -8.22 7.10
C ASP A 121 -29.06 -7.70 6.93
N LEU A 122 -28.72 -7.24 5.72
CA LEU A 122 -27.40 -6.68 5.43
C LEU A 122 -27.15 -5.36 6.16
N LEU A 123 -28.14 -4.47 6.21
CA LEU A 123 -28.06 -3.21 6.97
C LEU A 123 -27.78 -3.45 8.45
N LYS A 124 -28.50 -4.42 9.03
CA LYS A 124 -28.28 -4.84 10.42
C LYS A 124 -26.87 -5.43 10.62
N TYR A 125 -26.42 -6.27 9.69
CA TYR A 125 -25.11 -6.92 9.77
C TYR A 125 -23.95 -5.92 9.68
N LEU A 126 -24.01 -4.96 8.73
CA LEU A 126 -22.99 -3.93 8.56
C LEU A 126 -23.16 -2.72 9.49
N ASN A 127 -24.16 -2.76 10.38
CA ASN A 127 -24.52 -1.68 11.28
C ASN A 127 -24.63 -0.32 10.57
N PHE A 128 -25.34 -0.30 9.43
CA PHE A 128 -25.46 0.87 8.56
C PHE A 128 -26.90 1.39 8.54
N ASP A 129 -27.06 2.70 8.71
CA ASP A 129 -28.34 3.40 8.54
C ASP A 129 -28.24 4.42 7.38
N PRO A 130 -28.81 4.11 6.20
CA PRO A 130 -28.79 5.00 5.05
C PRO A 130 -29.44 6.37 5.32
N LYS A 131 -30.48 6.42 6.15
CA LYS A 131 -31.21 7.68 6.42
C LYS A 131 -30.37 8.63 7.26
N THR A 132 -29.65 8.10 8.25
CA THR A 132 -28.71 8.90 9.05
C THR A 132 -27.51 9.30 8.21
N ALA A 133 -26.96 8.38 7.40
CA ALA A 133 -25.87 8.68 6.48
C ALA A 133 -26.23 9.81 5.51
N GLN A 134 -27.42 9.84 4.92
CA GLN A 134 -27.85 10.93 4.02
C GLN A 134 -27.92 12.31 4.70
N LYS A 135 -28.15 12.37 6.01
CA LYS A 135 -28.23 13.63 6.77
C LYS A 135 -26.87 14.17 7.20
N PHE A 136 -25.93 13.27 7.49
CA PHE A 136 -24.60 13.62 7.98
C PHE A 136 -23.55 12.90 7.18
N ASP A 137 -22.82 13.67 6.36
CA ASP A 137 -21.67 13.16 5.64
C ASP A 137 -20.42 13.31 6.51
N ASN A 138 -19.84 12.17 6.88
CA ASN A 138 -18.57 12.07 7.59
C ASN A 138 -17.47 11.42 6.72
N GLY A 139 -17.75 11.20 5.43
CA GLY A 139 -16.86 10.52 4.51
C GLY A 139 -16.66 9.02 4.79
N VAL A 140 -17.47 8.39 5.65
CA VAL A 140 -17.44 6.93 5.90
C VAL A 140 -18.49 6.24 5.04
N PHE A 141 -18.11 5.20 4.31
CA PHE A 141 -19.01 4.44 3.46
C PHE A 141 -18.61 2.97 3.34
N TRP A 142 -19.58 2.13 3.00
CA TRP A 142 -19.36 0.75 2.60
C TRP A 142 -19.22 0.66 1.07
N ILE A 143 -18.34 -0.22 0.60
CA ILE A 143 -18.18 -0.54 -0.81
C ILE A 143 -18.00 -2.06 -0.95
N ALA A 144 -18.56 -2.64 -2.02
CA ALA A 144 -18.29 -4.04 -2.37
C ALA A 144 -16.82 -4.19 -2.77
N PHE A 145 -16.16 -5.26 -2.36
CA PHE A 145 -14.75 -5.49 -2.72
C PHE A 145 -14.56 -5.58 -4.24
N GLU A 146 -15.56 -6.08 -4.96
CA GLU A 146 -15.57 -6.13 -6.43
C GLU A 146 -15.54 -4.73 -7.04
N ASP A 147 -16.29 -3.79 -6.47
CA ASP A 147 -16.32 -2.39 -6.92
C ASP A 147 -15.00 -1.70 -6.52
N LEU A 148 -14.46 -1.96 -5.33
CA LEU A 148 -13.13 -1.47 -4.96
C LEU A 148 -12.07 -1.89 -5.97
N CYS A 149 -12.05 -3.16 -6.35
CA CYS A 149 -11.12 -3.69 -7.36
C CYS A 149 -11.35 -3.16 -8.78
N GLN A 150 -12.43 -2.39 -9.02
CA GLN A 150 -12.73 -1.80 -10.32
C GLN A 150 -12.37 -0.31 -10.36
N TYR A 151 -12.55 0.41 -9.24
CA TYR A 151 -12.43 1.87 -9.18
C TYR A 151 -11.18 2.37 -8.46
N PHE A 152 -10.42 1.48 -7.82
CA PHE A 152 -9.18 1.81 -7.11
C PHE A 152 -8.01 1.10 -7.79
N ASP A 153 -6.84 1.72 -7.77
CA ASP A 153 -5.64 1.19 -8.43
C ASP A 153 -4.77 0.38 -7.49
N VAL A 154 -4.75 0.75 -6.21
CA VAL A 154 -3.73 0.29 -5.27
C VAL A 154 -4.30 0.03 -3.88
N ILE A 155 -3.90 -1.10 -3.29
CA ILE A 155 -4.03 -1.38 -1.87
C ILE A 155 -2.64 -1.24 -1.23
N TYR A 156 -2.56 -0.46 -0.17
CA TYR A 156 -1.37 -0.20 0.62
C TYR A 156 -1.51 -0.94 1.94
N LEU A 157 -0.51 -1.75 2.26
CA LEU A 157 -0.45 -2.54 3.49
C LEU A 157 0.71 -2.05 4.33
N SER A 158 0.47 -1.87 5.62
CA SER A 158 1.51 -1.67 6.60
C SER A 158 1.45 -2.85 7.56
N TRP A 159 2.49 -3.67 7.60
CA TRP A 159 2.53 -4.93 8.34
C TRP A 159 3.15 -4.76 9.72
N ASN A 160 2.53 -5.38 10.71
CA ASN A 160 3.03 -5.37 12.08
C ASN A 160 4.43 -6.03 12.14
N PRO A 161 5.48 -5.31 12.60
CA PRO A 161 6.83 -5.86 12.70
C PRO A 161 6.92 -7.11 13.58
N ALA A 162 6.01 -7.32 14.53
CA ALA A 162 5.97 -8.50 15.38
C ALA A 162 5.74 -9.82 14.62
N LEU A 163 5.28 -9.76 13.37
CA LEU A 163 5.18 -10.93 12.49
C LEU A 163 6.55 -11.46 12.04
N PHE A 164 7.56 -10.61 12.06
CA PHE A 164 8.91 -10.90 11.63
C PHE A 164 9.77 -11.24 12.85
N LYS A 165 9.74 -12.52 13.25
CA LYS A 165 10.46 -13.02 14.44
C LYS A 165 11.94 -12.69 14.41
N ASP A 166 12.54 -12.82 13.22
CA ASP A 166 13.93 -12.53 12.96
C ASP A 166 14.00 -11.29 12.07
N SER A 167 14.68 -10.24 12.55
CA SER A 167 14.94 -9.03 11.78
C SER A 167 16.36 -8.55 12.01
N SER A 168 16.94 -7.94 10.99
CA SER A 168 18.27 -7.33 11.04
C SER A 168 18.26 -6.09 10.17
N CYS A 169 18.95 -5.05 10.63
CA CYS A 169 18.99 -3.77 9.96
C CYS A 169 20.43 -3.31 9.82
N ILE A 170 20.81 -2.88 8.62
CA ILE A 170 22.13 -2.34 8.31
C ILE A 170 21.92 -0.90 7.84
N HIS A 171 22.61 0.03 8.49
CA HIS A 171 22.66 1.43 8.07
C HIS A 171 24.03 1.70 7.45
N SER A 172 24.02 2.18 6.22
CA SER A 172 25.24 2.54 5.48
C SER A 172 25.01 3.83 4.71
N SER A 173 26.05 4.65 4.58
CA SER A 173 26.10 5.75 3.63
C SER A 173 27.03 5.40 2.47
N TRP A 174 26.68 5.85 1.28
CA TRP A 174 27.50 5.68 0.10
C TRP A 174 27.39 6.95 -0.75
N ASP A 175 28.53 7.52 -1.12
CA ASP A 175 28.58 8.73 -1.95
C ASP A 175 28.29 8.34 -3.41
N GLY A 176 27.24 8.92 -4.01
CA GLY A 176 26.86 8.67 -5.41
C GLY A 176 27.96 9.03 -6.43
N LYS A 177 29.02 9.74 -6.02
CA LYS A 177 30.22 9.97 -6.84
C LYS A 177 31.15 8.75 -6.90
N GLN A 178 31.01 7.79 -5.99
CA GLN A 178 31.88 6.63 -5.85
C GLN A 178 31.28 5.40 -6.53
N GLY A 179 31.34 5.33 -7.86
CA GLY A 179 30.82 4.20 -8.62
C GLY A 179 30.63 4.56 -10.09
N PRO A 180 30.24 3.61 -10.95
CA PRO A 180 29.87 3.94 -12.31
C PRO A 180 28.57 4.76 -12.31
N VAL A 181 28.50 5.80 -13.16
CA VAL A 181 27.28 6.63 -13.35
C VAL A 181 26.07 5.80 -13.78
N LYS A 182 26.31 4.61 -14.36
CA LYS A 182 25.30 3.62 -14.70
C LYS A 182 25.79 2.23 -14.28
N ASP A 183 25.02 1.59 -13.40
CA ASP A 183 25.26 0.22 -12.91
C ASP A 183 25.23 -0.86 -14.00
N VAL A 184 24.80 -0.50 -15.22
CA VAL A 184 24.77 -1.37 -16.41
C VAL A 184 26.15 -1.94 -16.76
N TYR A 185 27.24 -1.23 -16.43
CA TYR A 185 28.59 -1.62 -16.82
C TYR A 185 29.37 -2.35 -15.75
N SER A 186 29.12 -2.06 -14.47
CA SER A 186 29.79 -2.75 -13.36
C SER A 186 29.01 -2.56 -12.06
N LEU A 187 28.94 -3.62 -11.26
CA LEU A 187 28.37 -3.61 -9.92
C LEU A 187 29.45 -3.67 -8.83
N ALA A 188 30.73 -3.71 -9.21
CA ALA A 188 31.84 -3.99 -8.32
C ALA A 188 32.00 -2.96 -7.18
N ASN A 189 31.63 -1.71 -7.46
CA ASN A 189 31.78 -0.59 -6.53
C ASN A 189 30.52 -0.32 -5.69
N ASN A 190 29.39 -0.98 -6.02
CA ASN A 190 28.20 -0.94 -5.18
C ASN A 190 28.45 -1.69 -3.85
N PRO A 191 27.90 -1.22 -2.72
CA PRO A 191 27.81 -2.02 -1.51
C PRO A 191 27.11 -3.35 -1.79
N GLN A 192 27.72 -4.45 -1.39
CA GLN A 192 27.16 -5.79 -1.56
C GLN A 192 27.11 -6.49 -0.20
N TYR A 193 25.97 -7.11 0.08
CA TYR A 193 25.70 -7.80 1.32
C TYR A 193 25.40 -9.27 1.04
N LYS A 194 25.87 -10.15 1.93
CA LYS A 194 25.56 -11.58 1.88
C LYS A 194 24.37 -11.85 2.79
N LEU A 195 23.30 -12.39 2.21
CA LEU A 195 22.15 -12.89 2.94
C LEU A 195 22.25 -14.42 3.02
N GLU A 196 22.38 -14.95 4.23
CA GLU A 196 22.30 -16.39 4.49
C GLU A 196 20.96 -16.71 5.16
N VAL A 197 20.20 -17.63 4.55
CA VAL A 197 18.89 -18.04 5.04
C VAL A 197 18.95 -19.51 5.43
N GLN A 198 18.88 -19.80 6.73
CA GLN A 198 18.69 -21.16 7.23
C GLN A 198 17.21 -21.51 7.09
N CYS A 199 16.88 -22.16 5.97
CA CYS A 199 15.50 -22.42 5.59
C CYS A 199 14.91 -23.57 6.43
N PRO A 200 13.82 -23.35 7.17
CA PRO A 200 13.12 -24.43 7.85
C PRO A 200 12.43 -25.35 6.83
N ALA A 201 12.04 -26.55 7.26
CA ALA A 201 11.26 -27.46 6.43
C ALA A 201 9.95 -26.78 5.99
N GLY A 202 9.78 -26.59 4.67
CA GLY A 202 8.63 -25.92 4.08
C GLY A 202 8.89 -24.53 3.49
N GLY A 203 10.10 -23.97 3.65
CA GLY A 203 10.46 -22.67 3.05
C GLY A 203 10.53 -21.54 4.07
N ALA A 204 11.18 -20.44 3.69
CA ALA A 204 11.17 -19.16 4.40
C ALA A 204 10.84 -18.04 3.42
N ALA A 205 10.01 -17.10 3.84
CA ALA A 205 9.83 -15.84 3.14
C ALA A 205 10.77 -14.79 3.76
N VAL A 206 11.58 -14.14 2.94
CA VAL A 206 12.45 -13.04 3.37
C VAL A 206 11.94 -11.75 2.79
N TRP A 207 11.80 -10.74 3.66
CA TRP A 207 11.38 -9.41 3.28
C TRP A 207 12.58 -8.48 3.38
N VAL A 208 12.80 -7.69 2.33
CA VAL A 208 13.89 -6.72 2.27
C VAL A 208 13.28 -5.34 2.13
N LEU A 209 13.40 -4.55 3.20
CA LEU A 209 13.00 -3.15 3.20
C LEU A 209 14.22 -2.28 2.94
N LEU A 210 14.20 -1.54 1.84
CA LEU A 210 15.23 -0.56 1.51
C LEU A 210 14.71 0.84 1.82
N THR A 211 15.45 1.56 2.67
CA THR A 211 15.11 2.93 3.07
C THR A 211 16.27 3.85 2.71
N ARG A 212 15.96 4.99 2.10
CA ARG A 212 16.92 6.06 1.84
C ARG A 212 16.67 7.22 2.78
N HIS A 213 17.74 7.73 3.37
CA HIS A 213 17.70 9.00 4.09
C HIS A 213 17.75 10.14 3.09
N ILE A 214 16.74 11.00 3.15
CA ILE A 214 16.64 12.18 2.29
C ILE A 214 17.27 13.35 3.04
N THR A 215 18.33 13.91 2.46
CA THR A 215 19.05 15.08 3.02
C THR A 215 18.75 16.37 2.28
N ASP A 216 18.12 16.29 1.10
CA ASP A 216 17.72 17.43 0.27
C ASP A 216 16.21 17.37 -0.02
N LYS A 217 15.48 18.45 0.29
CA LYS A 217 14.04 18.57 0.08
C LYS A 217 13.70 18.60 -1.42
N ASP A 218 14.55 19.24 -2.24
CA ASP A 218 14.28 19.39 -3.67
C ASP A 218 14.39 18.05 -4.39
N ASP A 219 15.29 17.18 -3.95
CA ASP A 219 15.37 15.81 -4.43
C ASP A 219 14.09 15.03 -4.12
N PHE A 220 13.56 15.11 -2.89
CA PHE A 220 12.28 14.45 -2.57
C PHE A 220 11.12 14.99 -3.40
N ALA A 221 11.07 16.31 -3.61
CA ALA A 221 9.98 16.93 -4.35
C ALA A 221 10.01 16.58 -5.84
N GLN A 222 11.18 16.33 -6.41
CA GLN A 222 11.36 16.08 -7.84
C GLN A 222 11.77 14.64 -8.16
N ASN A 223 11.96 13.78 -7.15
CA ASN A 223 12.49 12.42 -7.24
C ASN A 223 13.72 12.34 -8.17
N ARG A 224 14.80 13.07 -7.86
CA ARG A 224 15.99 13.12 -8.73
C ARG A 224 16.87 11.88 -8.57
N GLU A 225 16.90 11.31 -7.37
CA GLU A 225 17.70 10.13 -7.05
C GLU A 225 16.84 8.92 -6.70
N PHE A 226 17.19 7.78 -7.28
CA PHE A 226 16.52 6.50 -7.08
C PHE A 226 17.44 5.52 -6.36
N ILE A 227 16.85 4.62 -5.59
CA ILE A 227 17.55 3.48 -4.99
C ILE A 227 16.96 2.20 -5.54
N THR A 228 17.82 1.19 -5.70
CA THR A 228 17.41 -0.14 -6.12
C THR A 228 18.19 -1.18 -5.34
N LEU A 229 17.60 -2.36 -5.20
CA LEU A 229 18.26 -3.52 -4.63
C LEU A 229 18.04 -4.68 -5.59
N VAL A 230 19.14 -5.36 -5.92
CA VAL A 230 19.13 -6.53 -6.81
C VAL A 230 19.64 -7.73 -6.02
N VAL A 231 18.89 -8.82 -6.05
CA VAL A 231 19.22 -10.05 -5.33
C VAL A 231 19.78 -11.07 -6.31
N TYR A 232 20.98 -11.57 -6.03
CA TYR A 232 21.65 -12.59 -6.83
C TYR A 232 21.88 -13.86 -6.00
N LYS A 233 21.78 -15.02 -6.64
CA LYS A 233 22.12 -16.31 -6.03
C LYS A 233 23.56 -16.69 -6.40
N THR A 234 24.52 -16.35 -5.55
CA THR A 234 25.96 -16.47 -5.85
C THR A 234 26.77 -17.29 -4.84
N GLU A 235 26.10 -17.95 -3.89
CA GLU A 235 26.75 -18.64 -2.76
C GLU A 235 27.67 -17.69 -1.94
N GLY A 236 27.31 -16.40 -1.90
CA GLY A 236 28.06 -15.38 -1.18
C GLY A 236 29.24 -14.78 -1.96
N LYS A 237 29.43 -15.16 -3.23
CA LYS A 237 30.43 -14.51 -4.10
C LYS A 237 29.96 -13.11 -4.51
N LYS A 238 30.93 -12.20 -4.64
CA LYS A 238 30.70 -10.83 -5.12
C LYS A 238 30.33 -10.85 -6.60
N VAL A 239 29.39 -10.01 -7.01
CA VAL A 239 28.97 -9.82 -8.42
C VAL A 239 29.70 -8.61 -8.99
N TYR A 240 30.35 -8.78 -10.14
CA TYR A 240 31.08 -7.67 -10.77
C TYR A 240 30.33 -7.10 -11.97
N TYR A 241 29.59 -7.95 -12.71
CA TYR A 241 28.84 -7.54 -13.90
C TYR A 241 27.38 -8.02 -13.88
N PRO A 242 26.43 -7.29 -14.49
CA PRO A 242 24.99 -7.60 -14.47
C PRO A 242 24.52 -8.91 -15.14
N GLY A 243 25.44 -9.80 -15.55
CA GLY A 243 25.13 -11.08 -16.21
C GLY A 243 26.05 -12.24 -15.84
N GLU A 244 26.85 -12.11 -14.78
CA GLU A 244 27.76 -13.18 -14.30
C GLU A 244 27.06 -14.31 -13.53
N VAL A 245 25.75 -14.21 -13.28
CA VAL A 245 24.99 -15.08 -12.36
C VAL A 245 23.95 -15.90 -13.09
#